data_AF-A0A392T9Z5-F1
#
_entry.id   AF-A0A392T9Z5-F1
#
_cell.length_a   1.000
_cell.length_b   1.000
_cell.length_c   1.000
_cell.angle_alpha   90.00
_cell.angle_beta   90.00
_cell.angle_gamma   90.00
#
_symmetry.space_group_name_H-M   'P 1'
#
loop_
_entity.id
_entity.type
_entity.pdbx_description
1 polymer ?
#
loop_
_entity_poly.entity_id
_entity_poly.type
_entity_poly.pdbx_seq_one_letter_code
_entity_poly.pdbx_strand_id
1 'polypeptide(L)' 'MGKSESLELFSWHAFKQPSPTKAFAAHSADVIAYAGRLPLALQVLGSYLSNCKITEWHKVLYKLKCIPHDE' A
#
# COMPACT_ATOMS: atom_id res chain seq x y z
N MET A 1 -10.50 -11.63 1.48
CA MET A 1 -10.04 -10.79 0.36
C MET A 1 -8.90 -11.49 -0.39
N GLY A 2 -9.07 -11.69 -1.69
CA GLY A 2 -8.06 -12.25 -2.59
C GLY A 2 -6.90 -11.27 -2.83
N LYS A 3 -5.79 -11.78 -3.39
CA LYS A 3 -4.64 -10.93 -3.78
C LYS A 3 -5.04 -9.88 -4.82
N SER A 4 -5.81 -10.29 -5.83
CA SER A 4 -6.29 -9.39 -6.89
C SER A 4 -7.22 -8.30 -6.35
N GLU A 5 -8.18 -8.67 -5.51
CA GLU A 5 -9.08 -7.71 -4.86
C GLU A 5 -8.30 -6.70 -3.99
N SER A 6 -7.31 -7.19 -3.24
CA SER A 6 -6.49 -6.33 -2.37
C SER A 6 -5.67 -5.33 -3.20
N LEU A 7 -5.13 -5.80 -4.32
CA LEU A 7 -4.38 -4.96 -5.25
C LEU A 7 -5.26 -3.92 -5.93
N GLU A 8 -6.45 -4.32 -6.37
CA GLU A 8 -7.41 -3.41 -7.00
C GLU A 8 -7.89 -2.34 -6.02
N LEU A 9 -8.31 -2.73 -4.80
CA LEU A 9 -8.71 -1.79 -3.76
C LEU A 9 -7.59 -0.80 -3.46
N PHE A 10 -6.39 -1.29 -3.19
CA PHE A 10 -5.25 -0.42 -2.95
C PHE A 10 -4.98 0.52 -4.12
N SER A 11 -5.07 0.01 -5.35
CA SER A 11 -4.79 0.78 -6.56
C SER A 11 -5.79 1.91 -6.80
N TRP A 12 -7.08 1.67 -6.49
CA TRP A 12 -8.10 2.72 -6.53
C TRP A 12 -7.78 3.87 -5.58
N HIS A 13 -7.28 3.57 -4.38
CA HIS A 13 -6.96 4.60 -3.41
C HIS A 13 -5.65 5.33 -3.73
N ALA A 14 -4.61 4.60 -4.16
CA ALA A 14 -3.27 5.14 -4.45
C ALA A 14 -3.14 5.79 -5.83
N PHE A 15 -3.69 5.18 -6.88
CA PHE A 15 -3.46 5.61 -8.26
C PHE A 15 -4.71 6.15 -8.95
N LYS A 16 -5.89 6.03 -8.31
CA LYS A 16 -7.21 6.35 -8.91
C LYS A 16 -7.53 5.52 -10.16
N GLN A 17 -6.94 4.32 -10.24
CA GLN A 17 -7.14 3.34 -11.32
C GLN A 17 -7.09 1.92 -10.74
N PRO A 18 -7.68 0.91 -11.40
CA PRO A 18 -7.82 -0.45 -10.84
C PRO A 18 -6.50 -1.23 -10.75
N SER A 19 -5.40 -0.73 -11.32
CA SER A 19 -4.10 -1.40 -11.33
C SER A 19 -2.97 -0.41 -11.04
N PRO A 20 -1.84 -0.85 -10.45
CA PRO A 20 -0.71 0.03 -10.24
C PRO A 20 -0.02 0.37 -11.56
N THR A 21 0.59 1.55 -11.64
CA THR A 21 1.55 1.82 -12.71
C THR A 21 2.71 0.82 -12.61
N LYS A 22 3.28 0.40 -13.74
CA LYS A 22 4.33 -0.64 -13.79
C LYS A 22 5.49 -0.39 -12.82
N ALA A 23 5.90 0.87 -12.61
CA ALA A 23 6.93 1.24 -11.66
C ALA A 23 6.56 0.90 -10.19
N PHE A 24 5.28 0.98 -9.84
CA PHE A 24 4.77 0.78 -8.48
C PHE A 24 4.24 -0.64 -8.22
N ALA A 25 4.27 -1.54 -9.21
CA ALA A 25 3.70 -2.88 -9.08
C ALA A 25 4.33 -3.69 -7.93
N ALA A 26 5.67 -3.72 -7.86
CA ALA A 26 6.39 -4.41 -6.78
C ALA A 26 6.10 -3.78 -5.41
N HIS A 27 6.14 -2.44 -5.33
CA HIS A 27 5.87 -1.69 -4.09
C HIS A 27 4.45 -1.90 -3.59
N SER A 28 3.47 -1.99 -4.50
CA SER A 28 2.07 -2.26 -4.16
C SER A 28 1.94 -3.63 -3.51
N ALA A 29 2.68 -4.64 -3.97
CA ALA A 29 2.69 -5.96 -3.34
C ALA A 29 3.25 -5.91 -1.90
N ASP A 30 4.31 -5.12 -1.66
CA ASP A 30 4.88 -4.94 -0.33
C ASP A 30 3.91 -4.25 0.64
N VAL A 31 3.19 -3.23 0.16
CA VAL A 31 2.14 -2.55 0.95
C VAL A 31 1.02 -3.52 1.31
N ILE A 32 0.56 -4.33 0.36
CA ILE A 32 -0.52 -5.31 0.59
C ILE A 32 -0.08 -6.38 1.59
N ALA A 33 1.17 -6.84 1.48
CA ALA A 33 1.75 -7.78 2.43
C ALA A 33 1.83 -7.19 3.84
N TYR A 34 2.27 -5.93 3.96
CA TYR A 34 2.29 -5.20 5.24
C TYR A 34 0.88 -5.00 5.83
N ALA A 35 -0.08 -4.60 5.00
CA ALA A 35 -1.46 -4.33 5.41
C ALA A 35 -2.26 -5.59 5.78
N GLY A 36 -1.69 -6.80 5.60
CA GLY A 36 -2.34 -8.06 5.95
C GLY A 36 -3.63 -8.35 5.16
N ARG A 37 -3.85 -7.67 4.03
CA ARG A 37 -5.12 -7.67 3.27
C ARG A 37 -6.33 -7.18 4.07
N LEU A 38 -6.11 -6.34 5.07
CA LEU A 38 -7.18 -5.66 5.80
C LEU A 38 -7.70 -4.50 4.94
N PRO A 39 -9.00 -4.49 4.54
CA PRO A 39 -9.53 -3.48 3.65
C PRO A 39 -9.27 -2.05 4.12
N LEU A 40 -9.49 -1.80 5.42
CA LEU A 40 -9.29 -0.48 6.02
C LEU A 40 -7.81 -0.02 5.94
N ALA A 41 -6.86 -0.91 6.24
CA ALA A 41 -5.44 -0.60 6.16
C ALA A 41 -5.01 -0.29 4.71
N LEU A 42 -5.53 -1.04 3.74
CA LEU A 42 -5.26 -0.80 2.32
C LEU A 42 -5.79 0.57 1.85
N GLN A 43 -6.99 0.97 2.29
CA GLN A 43 -7.56 2.27 1.94
C GLN A 43 -6.75 3.42 2.55
N VAL A 44 -6.38 3.30 3.84
CA VAL A 44 -5.59 4.32 4.55
C VAL A 44 -4.22 4.46 3.89
N LEU A 45 -3.50 3.35 3.68
CA LEU A 45 -2.17 3.38 3.07
C LEU A 45 -2.24 3.84 1.61
N GLY A 46 -3.24 3.39 0.84
CA GLY A 46 -3.42 3.84 -0.54
C GLY A 46 -3.63 5.35 -0.62
N SER A 47 -4.51 5.90 0.23
CA SER A 47 -4.81 7.33 0.24
C SER A 47 -3.64 8.15 0.77
N TYR A 48 -2.90 7.64 1.76
CA TYR A 48 -1.70 8.29 2.28
C TYR A 48 -0.56 8.35 1.26
N LEU A 49 -0.42 7.30 0.45
CA LEU A 49 0.68 7.16 -0.51
C LEU A 49 0.36 7.74 -1.91
N SER A 50 -0.87 8.17 -2.18
CA SER A 50 -1.32 8.53 -3.53
C SER A 50 -0.53 9.66 -4.19
N ASN A 51 0.04 10.56 -3.37
CA ASN A 51 0.81 11.72 -3.83
C ASN A 51 2.30 11.59 -3.51
N CYS A 52 2.74 10.41 -3.05
CA CYS A 52 4.12 10.16 -2.68
C CYS A 52 4.93 9.58 -3.85
N LYS A 53 6.20 9.99 -3.97
CA LYS A 53 7.15 9.35 -4.87
C LYS A 53 7.49 7.95 -4.38
N ILE A 54 7.88 7.07 -5.29
CA ILE A 54 8.28 5.69 -4.98
C ILE A 54 9.36 5.57 -3.90
N THR A 55 10.29 6.53 -3.85
CA THR A 55 11.34 6.63 -2.82
C THR A 55 10.76 6.93 -1.43
N GLU A 56 9.69 7.70 -1.37
CA GLU A 56 8.98 8.00 -0.12
C GLU A 56 8.14 6.82 0.35
N TRP A 57 7.57 6.02 -0.57
CA TRP A 57 6.85 4.80 -0.21
C TRP A 57 7.71 3.83 0.60
N HIS A 58 8.95 3.61 0.16
CA HIS A 58 9.90 2.78 0.90
C HIS A 58 10.19 3.32 2.30
N LYS A 59 10.40 4.64 2.44
CA LYS A 59 10.64 5.26 3.75
C LYS A 59 9.44 5.12 4.67
N VAL A 60 8.23 5.33 4.14
CA VAL A 60 6.98 5.17 4.89
C VAL A 60 6.81 3.73 5.35
N LEU A 61 6.93 2.76 4.45
CA LEU A 61 6.82 1.34 4.80
C LEU A 61 7.89 0.89 5.80
N TYR A 62 9.12 1.38 5.64
CA TYR A 62 10.20 1.09 6.59
C TYR A 62 9.86 1.65 7.97
N LYS A 63 9.46 2.93 8.06
CA LYS A 63 9.04 3.54 9.33
C LYS A 63 7.91 2.75 9.98
N LEU A 64 6.88 2.39 9.21
CA LEU A 64 5.74 1.62 9.69
C LEU A 64 6.13 0.26 10.25
N LYS A 65 7.07 -0.44 9.60
CA LYS A 65 7.61 -1.72 10.09
C LYS A 65 8.49 -1.58 11.34
N CYS A 66 9.11 -0.42 11.53
CA CYS A 66 9.99 -0.14 12.67
C CYS A 66 9.24 0.39 13.90
N ILE A 67 7.97 0.80 13.76
CA ILE A 67 7.16 1.18 14.93
C ILE A 67 6.89 -0.10 15.74
N PRO A 68 7.43 -0.23 16.96
CA PRO A 68 7.09 -1.35 17.82
C PRO A 68 5.59 -1.30 18.09
N HIS A 69 4.93 -2.46 18.02
CA HIS A 69 3.58 -2.60 18.53
C HIS A 69 3.72 -2.56 20.06
N ASP A 70 3.50 -1.39 20.66
CA ASP A 70 3.26 -1.33 22.10
C ASP A 70 1.98 -2.14 22.36
N GLU A 71 2.14 -3.30 23.00
CA GLU A 71 1.07 -4.17 23.49
C GLU A 71 0.26 -3.50 24.61
#